data_AF-A0A2N9N9F2-F1
#
_entry.id   AF-A0A2N9N9F2-F1
#
_cell.length_a   1.000
_cell.length_b   1.000
_cell.length_c   1.000
_cell.angle_alpha   90.00
_cell.angle_beta   90.00
_cell.angle_gamma   90.00
#
_symmetry.space_group_name_H-M   'P 1'
#
loop_
_entity.id
_entity.type
_entity.pdbx_description
1 polymer ?
#
loop_
_entity_poly.entity_id
_entity_poly.type
_entity_poly.pdbx_seq_one_letter_code
_entity_poly.pdbx_strand_id
1 'polypeptide(L)'
;MASERMVAQQGVALCKLVHEASFNQMVMSMMIHNPPEHPVIRKLEVVNELRMDILKRLRAMNINRATLFPGLDGFGRFLKMEAEVKAFEARE
;
A
#
# COMPACT_ATOMS: atom_id res chain seq x y z
N MET A 1 -22.37 6.48 -11.42
CA MET A 1 -21.25 6.47 -12.37
C MET A 1 -20.02 6.96 -11.64
N ALA A 2 -18.99 6.13 -11.48
CA ALA A 2 -17.74 6.58 -10.87
C ALA A 2 -17.01 7.50 -11.88
N SER A 3 -16.58 8.68 -11.44
CA SER A 3 -15.79 9.59 -12.28
C SER A 3 -14.47 8.92 -12.67
N GLU A 4 -14.01 9.10 -13.91
CA GLU A 4 -12.72 8.56 -14.41
C GLU A 4 -11.53 8.93 -13.49
N ARG A 5 -11.63 10.05 -12.77
CA ARG A 5 -10.67 10.44 -11.71
C ARG A 5 -10.62 9.48 -10.52
N MET A 6 -11.76 8.93 -10.10
CA MET A 6 -11.83 7.95 -9.00
C MET A 6 -11.26 6.59 -9.41
N VAL A 7 -11.35 6.24 -10.69
CA VAL A 7 -10.73 5.02 -11.25
C VAL A 7 -9.21 5.20 -11.34
N ALA A 8 -8.74 6.38 -11.76
CA ALA A 8 -7.31 6.71 -11.82
C ALA A 8 -6.63 6.81 -10.42
N GLN A 9 -7.42 7.05 -9.36
CA GLN A 9 -6.95 7.12 -7.97
C GLN A 9 -7.01 5.77 -7.23
N GLN A 10 -7.11 4.64 -7.93
CA GLN A 10 -6.71 3.35 -7.35
C GLN A 10 -5.18 3.34 -7.25
N GLY A 11 -4.67 3.88 -6.14
CA GLY A 11 -3.26 4.16 -5.91
C GLY A 11 -2.38 2.93 -6.05
N VAL A 12 -1.76 2.76 -7.22
CA VAL A 12 -0.65 1.85 -7.40
C VAL A 12 0.57 2.51 -6.79
N ALA A 13 0.93 2.09 -5.57
CA ALA A 13 2.20 2.45 -4.97
C ALA A 13 3.30 1.59 -5.57
N LEU A 14 4.29 2.23 -6.20
CA LEU A 14 5.49 1.54 -6.67
C LEU A 14 6.44 1.34 -5.49
N CYS A 15 6.72 0.08 -5.15
CA CYS A 15 7.77 -0.27 -4.20
C CYS A 15 9.03 -0.66 -4.96
N LYS A 16 10.20 -0.25 -4.46
CA LYS A 16 11.48 -0.73 -4.99
C LYS A 16 11.60 -2.23 -4.70
N LEU A 17 11.91 -3.01 -5.73
CA LEU A 17 12.23 -4.43 -5.56
C LEU A 17 13.65 -4.63 -4.98
N VAL A 18 14.55 -3.66 -5.19
CA VAL A 18 15.92 -3.66 -4.69
C VAL A 18 16.11 -2.40 -3.84
N HIS A 19 16.14 -2.55 -2.51
CA HIS A 19 16.14 -1.42 -1.58
C HIS A 19 17.45 -0.65 -1.57
N GLU A 20 18.56 -1.34 -1.84
CA GLU A 20 19.91 -0.78 -1.92
C GLU A 20 20.10 0.08 -3.17
N ALA A 21 19.25 -0.11 -4.19
CA ALA A 21 19.32 0.64 -5.44
C ALA A 21 18.70 2.04 -5.28
N SER A 22 19.47 3.05 -5.70
CA SER A 22 18.93 4.39 -5.92
C SER A 22 17.86 4.40 -7.02
N PHE A 23 17.04 5.45 -7.03
CA PHE A 23 16.05 5.63 -8.09
C PHE A 23 16.70 5.62 -9.49
N ASN A 24 17.79 6.37 -9.67
CA ASN A 24 18.49 6.46 -10.95
C ASN A 24 19.07 5.12 -11.40
N GLN A 25 19.61 4.31 -10.48
CA GLN A 25 20.11 2.96 -10.81
C GLN A 25 18.99 2.04 -11.31
N MET A 26 17.79 2.11 -10.70
CA MET A 26 16.65 1.33 -11.19
C MET A 26 16.17 1.80 -12.56
N VAL A 27 16.10 3.11 -12.79
CA VAL A 27 15.73 3.66 -14.11
C VAL A 27 16.74 3.26 -15.18
N MET A 28 18.04 3.36 -14.89
CA MET A 28 19.09 2.89 -15.81
C MET A 28 18.98 1.39 -16.09
N SER A 29 18.69 0.58 -15.06
CA SER A 29 18.47 -0.87 -15.24
C SER A 29 17.30 -1.15 -16.19
N MET A 30 16.20 -0.41 -16.07
CA MET A 30 15.05 -0.51 -17.00
C MET A 30 15.37 -0.05 -18.43
N MET A 31 16.38 0.80 -18.62
CA MET A 31 16.83 1.23 -19.96
C MET A 31 17.78 0.22 -20.61
N ILE A 32 18.52 -0.53 -19.81
CA ILE A 32 19.52 -1.52 -20.27
C ILE A 32 18.87 -2.89 -20.51
N HIS A 33 17.90 -3.26 -19.68
CA HIS A 33 17.21 -4.54 -19.76
C HIS A 33 15.81 -4.36 -20.35
N ASN A 34 15.34 -5.33 -21.13
CA ASN A 34 13.96 -5.31 -21.60
C ASN A 34 13.00 -5.33 -20.39
N PRO A 35 12.02 -4.40 -20.33
CA PRO A 35 11.01 -4.46 -19.31
C PRO A 35 10.23 -5.79 -19.44
N PRO A 36 9.75 -6.36 -18.33
CA PRO A 36 8.90 -7.54 -18.39
C PRO A 36 7.63 -7.21 -19.20
N GLU A 37 7.17 -8.15 -20.03
CA GLU A 37 5.97 -7.96 -20.88
C GLU A 37 4.70 -7.70 -20.05
N HIS A 38 4.71 -8.06 -18.76
CA HIS A 38 3.60 -7.89 -17.84
C HIS A 38 4.06 -7.26 -16.52
N PRO A 39 3.20 -6.44 -15.86
CA PRO A 39 3.49 -5.90 -14.54
C PRO A 39 3.79 -7.00 -13.51
N VAL A 40 4.88 -6.85 -12.75
CA VAL A 40 5.24 -7.78 -11.68
C VAL A 40 4.42 -7.46 -10.42
N ILE A 41 3.13 -7.81 -10.46
CA ILE A 41 2.23 -7.68 -9.32
C ILE A 41 2.37 -8.95 -8.47
N ARG A 42 2.70 -8.78 -7.19
CA ARG A 42 2.69 -9.88 -6.21
C ARG A 42 1.59 -9.67 -5.18
N LYS A 43 0.72 -10.67 -5.03
CA LYS A 43 -0.22 -10.76 -3.92
C LYS A 43 0.50 -11.41 -2.74
N LEU A 44 0.57 -10.72 -1.62
CA LEU A 44 1.08 -11.26 -0.37
C LEU A 44 -0.10 -11.77 0.46
N GLU A 45 -0.13 -13.08 0.69
CA GLU A 45 -1.09 -13.68 1.63
C GLU A 45 -0.44 -13.73 3.00
N VAL A 46 -1.13 -13.17 3.99
CA VAL A 46 -0.66 -13.04 5.36
C VAL A 46 -1.66 -13.70 6.29
N VAL A 47 -1.13 -14.50 7.23
CA VAL A 47 -1.95 -15.16 8.24
C VAL A 47 -2.59 -14.13 9.16
N ASN A 48 -3.77 -14.45 9.69
CA ASN A 48 -4.62 -13.48 10.38
C ASN A 48 -3.97 -12.95 11.66
N GLU A 49 -3.12 -13.75 12.30
CA GLU A 49 -2.38 -13.42 13.53
C GLU A 49 -1.41 -12.25 13.30
N LEU A 50 -0.80 -12.16 12.10
CA LEU A 50 0.15 -11.10 11.75
C LEU A 50 -0.54 -9.81 11.29
N ARG A 51 -1.87 -9.84 11.11
CA ARG A 51 -2.63 -8.72 10.54
C ARG A 51 -2.39 -7.44 11.33
N MET A 52 -2.47 -7.50 12.65
CA MET A 52 -2.37 -6.30 13.50
C MET A 52 -0.98 -5.69 13.47
N ASP A 53 0.06 -6.51 13.57
CA ASP A 53 1.46 -6.07 13.52
C ASP A 53 1.80 -5.44 12.17
N ILE A 54 1.33 -6.03 11.08
CA ILE A 54 1.51 -5.47 9.74
C ILE A 54 0.81 -4.11 9.63
N LEU A 55 -0.44 -3.99 10.09
CA LEU A 55 -1.17 -2.72 10.04
C LEU A 55 -0.50 -1.62 10.90
N LYS A 56 0.03 -1.98 12.08
CA LYS A 56 0.81 -1.07 12.93
C LYS A 56 2.08 -0.57 12.21
N ARG A 57 2.84 -1.48 11.57
CA ARG A 57 4.05 -1.12 10.80
C ARG A 57 3.74 -0.27 9.57
N LEU A 58 2.69 -0.62 8.82
CA LEU A 58 2.24 0.18 7.68
C LEU A 58 1.86 1.60 8.12
N ARG A 59 1.13 1.75 9.23
CA ARG A 59 0.81 3.07 9.80
C ARG A 59 2.07 3.85 10.14
N ALA A 60 3.07 3.23 10.77
CA ALA A 60 4.35 3.88 11.10
C ALA A 60 5.13 4.36 9.86
N MET A 61 4.91 3.76 8.70
CA MET A 61 5.46 4.19 7.41
C MET A 61 4.57 5.20 6.66
N ASN A 62 3.54 5.76 7.30
CA ASN A 62 2.51 6.59 6.67
C ASN A 62 1.73 5.89 5.54
N ILE A 63 1.68 4.55 5.53
CA ILE A 63 0.88 3.77 4.59
C ILE A 63 -0.42 3.38 5.30
N ASN A 64 -1.47 4.16 5.10
CA ASN A 64 -2.78 3.92 5.71
C ASN A 64 -3.93 4.01 4.69
N ARG A 65 -5.12 3.56 5.08
CA ARG A 65 -6.29 3.53 4.16
C ARG A 65 -6.66 4.90 3.60
N ALA A 66 -6.48 5.99 4.35
CA ALA A 66 -6.76 7.34 3.84
C ALA A 66 -5.74 7.77 2.77
N THR A 67 -4.48 7.33 2.89
CA THR A 67 -3.44 7.55 1.87
C THR A 67 -3.60 6.65 0.63
N LEU A 68 -4.12 5.42 0.81
CA LEU A 68 -4.31 4.46 -0.28
C LEU A 68 -5.62 4.65 -1.05
N PHE A 69 -6.65 5.14 -0.36
CA PHE A 69 -7.98 5.38 -0.91
C PHE A 69 -8.37 6.82 -0.60
N PRO A 70 -8.06 7.78 -1.48
CA PRO A 70 -8.43 9.18 -1.26
C PRO A 70 -9.95 9.36 -1.30
N GLY A 71 -10.46 10.32 -0.52
CA GLY A 71 -11.89 10.67 -0.45
C GLY A 71 -12.61 10.21 0.81
N LEU A 72 -13.88 10.59 0.95
CA LEU A 72 -14.70 10.36 2.15
C LEU A 72 -14.91 8.88 2.46
N ASP A 73 -15.09 8.04 1.42
CA ASP A 73 -15.26 6.59 1.61
C ASP A 73 -13.99 5.92 2.14
N GLY A 74 -12.83 6.33 1.63
CA GLY A 74 -11.53 5.85 2.12
C GLY A 74 -11.24 6.33 3.54
N PHE A 75 -11.62 7.57 3.86
CA PHE A 75 -11.54 8.12 5.22
C PHE A 75 -12.46 7.38 6.20
N GLY A 76 -13.72 7.10 5.83
CA GLY A 76 -14.64 6.32 6.68
C GLY A 76 -14.13 4.90 6.94
N ARG A 77 -13.59 4.23 5.91
CA ARG A 77 -12.95 2.91 6.06
C ARG A 77 -11.69 2.96 6.92
N PHE A 78 -10.93 4.05 6.85
CA PHE A 78 -9.78 4.30 7.71
C PHE A 78 -10.21 4.43 9.18
N LEU A 79 -11.19 5.29 9.49
CA LEU A 79 -11.69 5.48 10.87
C LEU A 79 -12.21 4.17 11.49
N LYS A 80 -12.94 3.35 10.73
CA LYS A 80 -13.38 2.03 11.21
C LYS A 80 -12.20 1.14 11.59
N MET A 81 -11.19 1.07 10.73
CA MET A 81 -9.98 0.29 10.99
C MET A 81 -9.19 0.85 12.19
N GLU A 82 -9.08 2.17 12.34
CA GLU A 82 -8.46 2.82 13.50
C GLU A 82 -9.15 2.43 14.81
N ALA A 83 -10.48 2.36 14.81
CA ALA A 83 -11.27 1.93 15.96
C ALA A 83 -11.03 0.45 16.29
N GLU A 84 -10.94 -0.43 15.28
CA GLU A 84 -10.59 -1.85 15.45
C GLU A 84 -9.20 -2.02 16.07
N VAL A 85 -8.21 -1.25 15.61
CA VAL A 85 -6.85 -1.26 16.16
C VAL A 85 -6.82 -0.81 17.61
N LYS A 86 -7.46 0.31 17.95
CA LYS A 86 -7.53 0.79 19.34
C LYS A 86 -8.24 -0.18 20.27
N ALA A 87 -9.31 -0.83 19.79
CA ALA A 87 -10.04 -1.82 20.58
C ALA A 87 -9.22 -3.10 20.84
N PHE A 88 -8.33 -3.47 19.92
CA PHE A 88 -7.38 -4.57 20.14
C PHE A 88 -6.30 -4.17 21.16
N GLU A 89 -5.71 -2.98 21.02
CA GLU A 89 -4.68 -2.48 21.95
C GLU A 89 -5.19 -2.31 23.38
N ALA A 90 -6.48 -1.99 23.57
CA ALA A 90 -7.08 -1.88 24.90
C ALA A 90 -7.38 -3.23 25.58
N ARG A 91 -7.20 -4.35 24.86
CA ARG A 91 -7.44 -5.73 25.35
C ARG A 91 -6.15 -6.49 25.67
N GLU A 92 -5.00 -5.98 25.22
CA GLU A 92 -3.66 -6.41 25.68
C GLU A 92 -3.28 -5.67 26.96
#